data_AF-A0A4Y8MWF1-F1
#
_entry.id   AF-A0A4Y8MWF1-F1
#
_cell.length_a   1.000
_cell.length_b   1.000
_cell.length_c   1.000
_cell.angle_alpha   90.00
_cell.angle_beta   90.00
_cell.angle_gamma   90.00
#
_symmetry.space_group_name_H-M   'P 1'
#
loop_
_entity.id
_entity.type
_entity.pdbx_description
1 polymer ?
#
loop_
_entity_poly.entity_id
_entity_poly.type
_entity_poly.pdbx_seq_one_letter_code
_entity_poly.pdbx_strand_id
1 'polypeptide(L)'
;MLHLIATPDQIAQVLAASRRQAGLTQAEAAARIGVSQSRISAFETDAAALTLAQLLALCGVYGLQLQLLDKSQTLPGPTPLIEW
;
A
#
# COMPACT_ATOMS: atom_id res chain seq x y z
N MET A 1 -1.99 8.22 6.00
CA MET A 1 -2.88 7.44 6.90
C MET A 1 -2.24 6.08 7.12
N LEU A 2 -2.32 5.50 8.33
CA LEU A 2 -1.83 4.15 8.60
C LEU A 2 -2.90 3.13 8.22
N HIS A 3 -2.52 2.08 7.49
CA HIS A 3 -3.39 0.97 7.13
C HIS A 3 -2.94 -0.30 7.87
N LEU A 4 -3.82 -0.84 8.70
CA LEU A 4 -3.60 -2.16 9.29
C LEU A 4 -3.93 -3.21 8.22
N ILE A 5 -2.97 -4.07 7.91
CA ILE A 5 -3.12 -5.12 6.91
C ILE A 5 -3.04 -6.47 7.62
N ALA A 6 -4.10 -7.28 7.51
CA ALA A 6 -4.11 -8.66 8.01
C ALA A 6 -4.30 -9.71 6.91
N THR A 7 -4.69 -9.32 5.70
CA THR A 7 -4.97 -10.22 4.58
C THR A 7 -4.47 -9.65 3.25
N PRO A 8 -4.18 -10.49 2.24
CA PRO A 8 -3.78 -10.03 0.91
C PRO A 8 -4.81 -9.11 0.24
N ASP A 9 -6.10 -9.37 0.43
CA ASP A 9 -7.17 -8.54 -0.15
C ASP A 9 -7.10 -7.08 0.32
N GLN A 10 -6.74 -6.84 1.59
CA GLN A 10 -6.54 -5.50 2.12
C GLN A 10 -5.38 -4.76 1.41
N ILE A 11 -4.32 -5.48 1.02
CA ILE A 11 -3.23 -4.89 0.20
C ILE A 11 -3.76 -4.51 -1.18
N ALA A 12 -4.54 -5.36 -1.84
CA ALA A 12 -5.10 -5.07 -3.16
C ALA A 12 -5.93 -3.79 -3.13
N GLN A 13 -6.80 -3.63 -2.13
CA GLN A 13 -7.62 -2.43 -1.94
C GLN A 13 -6.77 -1.18 -1.67
N VAL A 14 -5.77 -1.28 -0.79
CA VAL A 14 -4.87 -0.15 -0.50
C VAL A 14 -4.09 0.27 -1.75
N LEU A 15 -3.53 -0.67 -2.51
CA LEU A 15 -2.81 -0.36 -3.74
C LEU A 15 -3.72 0.33 -4.78
N ALA A 16 -4.93 -0.15 -4.97
CA ALA A 16 -5.89 0.45 -5.89
C ALA A 16 -6.30 1.87 -5.46
N ALA A 17 -6.50 2.09 -4.16
CA ALA A 17 -6.82 3.41 -3.62
C ALA A 17 -5.62 4.37 -3.75
N SER A 18 -4.41 3.93 -3.39
CA SER A 18 -3.20 4.75 -3.46
C SER A 18 -2.81 5.09 -4.90
N ARG A 19 -3.00 4.18 -5.86
CA ARG A 19 -2.81 4.49 -7.28
C ARG A 19 -3.71 5.65 -7.73
N ARG A 20 -5.00 5.61 -7.37
CA ARG A 20 -5.97 6.67 -7.70
C ARG A 20 -5.59 7.99 -7.03
N GLN A 21 -5.15 7.95 -5.76
CA GLN A 21 -4.65 9.13 -5.04
C GLN A 21 -3.39 9.73 -5.68
N ALA A 22 -2.51 8.88 -6.22
CA ALA A 22 -1.34 9.30 -6.99
C ALA A 22 -1.70 9.84 -8.40
N GLY A 23 -2.98 9.85 -8.79
CA GLY A 23 -3.44 10.34 -10.09
C GLY A 23 -3.06 9.45 -11.27
N LEU A 24 -2.70 8.19 -11.02
CA LEU A 24 -2.21 7.27 -12.06
C LEU A 24 -3.31 6.33 -12.55
N THR A 25 -3.33 6.05 -13.84
CA THR A 25 -4.03 4.89 -14.42
C THR A 25 -3.26 3.60 -14.13
N GLN A 26 -3.92 2.44 -14.26
CA GLN A 26 -3.24 1.15 -14.11
C GLN A 26 -2.11 0.96 -15.13
N ALA A 27 -2.28 1.47 -16.36
CA ALA A 27 -1.26 1.41 -17.40
C ALA A 27 -0.03 2.24 -17.05
N GLU A 28 -0.23 3.45 -16.51
CA GLU A 28 0.84 4.33 -16.07
C GLU A 28 1.62 3.79 -14.86
N ALA A 29 0.94 3.13 -13.93
CA ALA A 29 1.59 2.43 -12.82
C ALA A 29 2.38 1.22 -13.32
N ALA A 30 1.80 0.44 -14.23
CA ALA A 30 2.44 -0.72 -14.84
C ALA A 30 3.73 -0.35 -15.58
N ALA A 31 3.70 0.73 -16.37
CA ALA A 31 4.85 1.24 -17.09
C ALA A 31 6.00 1.64 -16.15
N ARG A 32 5.70 2.24 -14.99
CA ARG A 32 6.71 2.67 -14.01
C ARG A 32 7.46 1.51 -13.34
N ILE A 33 6.84 0.33 -13.25
CA ILE A 33 7.47 -0.84 -12.63
C ILE A 33 7.80 -1.96 -13.64
N GLY A 34 7.65 -1.70 -14.93
CA GLY A 34 8.01 -2.64 -16.00
C GLY A 34 7.12 -3.89 -16.10
N VAL A 35 5.82 -3.78 -15.80
CA VAL A 35 4.84 -4.87 -15.95
C VAL A 35 3.71 -4.49 -16.91
N SER A 36 2.81 -5.44 -17.21
CA SER A 36 1.61 -5.15 -18.01
C SER A 36 0.50 -4.52 -17.18
N GLN A 37 -0.37 -3.72 -17.82
CA GLN A 37 -1.55 -3.15 -17.17
C GLN A 37 -2.46 -4.24 -16.57
N SER A 38 -2.65 -5.36 -17.27
CA SER A 38 -3.45 -6.48 -16.77
C SER A 38 -2.86 -7.08 -15.50
N ARG A 39 -1.54 -7.03 -15.32
CA ARG A 39 -0.89 -7.49 -14.10
C ARG A 39 -1.18 -6.57 -12.92
N ILE A 40 -1.18 -5.25 -13.13
CA ILE A 40 -1.67 -4.29 -12.12
C ILE A 40 -3.14 -4.54 -11.81
N SER A 41 -3.99 -4.75 -12.82
CA SER A 41 -5.42 -5.05 -12.59
C SER A 41 -5.61 -6.32 -11.76
N ALA A 42 -4.82 -7.36 -12.01
CA ALA A 42 -4.84 -8.59 -11.23
C ALA A 42 -4.43 -8.30 -9.77
N PHE A 43 -3.34 -7.59 -9.54
CA PHE A 43 -2.91 -7.22 -8.18
C PHE A 43 -3.91 -6.37 -7.40
N GLU A 44 -4.66 -5.51 -8.09
CA GLU A 44 -5.72 -4.68 -7.49
C GLU A 44 -7.02 -5.45 -7.20
N THR A 45 -7.12 -6.69 -7.69
CA THR A 45 -8.25 -7.59 -7.43
C THR A 45 -7.88 -8.69 -6.44
N ASP A 46 -6.69 -9.28 -6.61
CA ASP A 46 -6.13 -10.34 -5.79
C ASP A 46 -4.59 -10.19 -5.75
N ALA A 47 -4.07 -9.94 -4.55
CA ALA A 47 -2.63 -9.73 -4.35
C ALA A 47 -1.85 -11.04 -4.04
N ALA A 48 -2.42 -12.23 -4.19
CA ALA A 48 -1.77 -13.50 -3.87
C ALA A 48 -0.50 -13.75 -4.70
N ALA A 49 -0.49 -13.31 -5.96
CA ALA A 49 0.65 -13.42 -6.85
C ALA A 49 1.59 -12.19 -6.81
N LEU A 50 1.32 -11.21 -5.94
CA LEU A 50 2.13 -10.02 -5.79
C LEU A 50 3.41 -10.38 -5.02
N THR A 51 4.57 -10.18 -5.66
CA THR A 51 5.85 -10.36 -4.97
C THR A 51 6.15 -9.16 -4.06
N LEU A 52 6.95 -9.37 -3.01
CA LEU A 52 7.38 -8.27 -2.14
C LEU A 52 8.14 -7.18 -2.92
N ALA A 53 8.94 -7.55 -3.92
CA ALA A 53 9.65 -6.59 -4.77
C ALA A 53 8.68 -5.69 -5.54
N GLN A 54 7.62 -6.26 -6.12
CA GLN A 54 6.57 -5.51 -6.81
C GLN A 54 5.77 -4.64 -5.84
N LEU A 55 5.46 -5.14 -4.64
CA LEU A 55 4.80 -4.36 -3.60
C LEU A 55 5.63 -3.11 -3.25
N LEU A 56 6.93 -3.27 -2.96
CA LEU A 56 7.80 -2.15 -2.61
C LEU A 56 7.99 -1.17 -3.77
N ALA A 57 8.09 -1.67 -5.01
CA ALA A 57 8.14 -0.81 -6.20
C ALA A 57 6.87 0.03 -6.36
N LEU A 58 5.69 -0.60 -6.19
CA LEU A 58 4.41 0.12 -6.20
C LEU A 58 4.31 1.14 -5.07
N CYS A 59 4.78 0.80 -3.86
CA CYS A 59 4.85 1.75 -2.77
C CYS A 59 5.67 2.98 -3.17
N GLY A 60 6.86 2.80 -3.76
CA GLY A 60 7.67 3.90 -4.25
C GLY A 60 6.95 4.77 -5.30
N VAL A 61 6.30 4.14 -6.27
CA VAL A 61 5.53 4.85 -7.31
C VAL A 61 4.35 5.64 -6.74
N TYR A 62 3.70 5.12 -5.70
CA TYR A 62 2.53 5.73 -5.08
C TYR A 62 2.86 6.66 -3.90
N GLY A 63 4.14 6.87 -3.58
CA GLY A 63 4.56 7.68 -2.44
C GLY A 63 4.23 7.06 -1.08
N LEU A 64 4.14 5.72 -1.01
CA LEU A 64 3.89 4.96 0.22
C LEU A 64 5.19 4.43 0.83
N GLN A 65 5.13 4.13 2.12
CA GLN A 65 6.17 3.42 2.86
C GLN A 65 5.56 2.20 3.55
N LEU A 66 6.28 1.07 3.55
CA LEU A 66 5.90 -0.13 4.29
C LEU A 66 6.54 -0.11 5.68
N GLN A 67 5.73 -0.22 6.72
CA GLN A 67 6.19 -0.33 8.10
C GLN A 67 5.71 -1.65 8.70
N LEU A 68 6.60 -2.34 9.41
CA LEU A 68 6.27 -3.51 10.21
C LEU A 68 6.19 -3.07 11.68
N LEU A 69 5.14 -3.49 12.37
CA LEU A 69 4.88 -3.17 13.77
C LEU A 69 4.68 -4.47 14.54
N ASP A 70 5.24 -4.54 15.74
CA ASP A 70 4.94 -5.64 16.65
C ASP A 70 3.46 -5.61 17.03
N LYS A 71 2.80 -6.78 17.02
CA LYS A 71 1.38 -6.91 17.37
C LYS A 71 1.08 -6.46 18.82
N SER A 72 2.10 -6.43 19.68
CA SER A 72 2.04 -5.99 21.07
C SER A 72 2.31 -4.50 21.26
N GLN A 73 2.78 -3.77 20.24
CA GLN A 73 2.93 -2.32 20.33
C GLN A 73 1.58 -1.64 20.08
N THR A 74 0.89 -1.28 21.16
CA THR A 74 -0.11 -0.22 21.14
C THR A 74 0.60 1.07 20.70
N LEU A 75 0.17 1.67 19.59
CA LEU A 75 0.58 3.03 19.22
C LEU A 75 0.48 3.91 20.47
N PRO A 76 1.52 4.68 20.84
CA PRO A 76 1.40 5.60 21.96
C PRO A 76 0.21 6.50 21.68
N GLY A 77 -0.81 6.42 22.54
CA GLY A 77 -1.95 7.31 22.47
C GLY A 77 -1.48 8.76 22.49
N PRO A 78 -2.25 9.70 21.91
CA PRO A 78 -1.84 11.10 21.87
C PRO A 78 -1.41 11.53 23.27
N THR A 79 -0.18 12.04 23.36
CA THR A 79 0.39 12.59 24.59
C THR A 79 -0.67 13.48 25.21
N PRO A 80 -1.12 13.23 26.46
CA PRO A 80 -2.10 14.12 27.07
C PRO A 80 -1.46 15.50 27.10
N LEU A 81 -2.09 16.45 26.43
CA LEU A 81 -1.75 17.86 26.52
C LEU A 81 -2.00 18.24 27.98
N ILE A 82 -0.94 18.25 28.78
CA ILE A 82 -0.98 18.77 30.14
C ILE A 82 -1.19 20.27 29.97
N GLU A 83 -2.45 20.68 30.01
CA GLU A 83 -2.83 22.08 30.19
C GLU A 83 -2.54 22.42 31.66
N TRP A 84 -1.49 23.22 31.87
CA TRP A 84 -1.19 23.88 33.14
C TRP A 84 -2.04 25.14 33.31
#